data_AF-A0A3D6DTD7-F1
#
_entry.id   AF-A0A3D6DTD7-F1
#
_cell.length_a   1.000
_cell.length_b   1.000
_cell.length_c   1.000
_cell.angle_alpha   90.00
_cell.angle_beta   90.00
_cell.angle_gamma   90.00
#
_symmetry.space_group_name_H-M   'P 1'
#
loop_
_entity.id
_entity.type
_entity.pdbx_description
1 polymer ?
#
loop_
_entity_poly.entity_id
_entity_poly.type
_entity_poly.pdbx_seq_one_letter_code
_entity_poly.pdbx_strand_id
1 'polypeptide(L)'
;MSGRQWRLRTSLIGLLTIISSVTFVVVGAVFVLVRIPQISDETRTDLRLEAADLAQRSEVILGALQAQLELIAAVIPASAGGDVQSVLERAVSEHGAFTAIYEIDHSGAVLRAAVNIALGAGRRQELIGSDLSRDPIFRRVKERQEAIWSDKYLSPVSSALAIAVGVAAGNGIIIGEMSLDYILKTLRTASGRRNLMVWVVDRHGEILADSEDPTRVGVVNLGSEPLLRQAGAEAVSSGRMRFEGRDFEAAIARSDLLNWYVVTRTPGGLANPRVASTLELAITALAGSMLVGLLLAPLWAIGMARPISAITERTRRVADGQPAGSWPRGRTIELNELSADLERMAGILQERQQELEARVQQRTEQLHAANAELSTTLEHLQLTQNELVRSEKLAALGALVAGIAHELNTPLGNGVMAVSTLRNALAAFRQEGVQGLKRSSLDRLLEAMDTGTDIASRNLIRAAELVTSFKQVAAD
;
A
#
# COMPACT_ATOMS: atom_id res chain seq x y z
N MET A 1 7.94 17.23 -19.43
CA MET A 1 6.75 16.57 -18.84
C MET A 1 6.76 16.88 -17.35
N SER A 2 5.87 17.75 -16.86
CA SER A 2 5.80 18.13 -15.45
C SER A 2 5.33 16.94 -14.61
N GLY A 3 6.21 16.36 -13.79
CA GLY A 3 5.88 15.27 -12.89
C GLY A 3 4.80 15.69 -11.90
N ARG A 4 3.69 14.96 -11.87
CA ARG A 4 2.56 15.19 -10.96
C ARG A 4 3.05 14.98 -9.52
N GLN A 5 3.15 16.04 -8.72
CA GLN A 5 3.60 15.95 -7.33
C GLN A 5 2.43 15.55 -6.43
N TRP A 6 2.58 14.44 -5.72
CA TRP A 6 1.56 13.92 -4.80
C TRP A 6 1.92 14.28 -3.36
N ARG A 7 0.92 14.56 -2.52
CA ARG A 7 1.15 14.70 -1.07
C ARG A 7 1.70 13.37 -0.52
N LEU A 8 2.60 13.42 0.45
CA LEU A 8 3.22 12.24 1.06
C LEU A 8 2.18 11.19 1.51
N ARG A 9 1.09 11.65 2.14
CA ARG A 9 -0.04 10.79 2.55
C ARG A 9 -0.67 10.02 1.39
N THR A 10 -0.91 10.68 0.26
CA THR A 10 -1.48 10.03 -0.93
C THR A 10 -0.53 9.02 -1.57
N SER A 11 0.78 9.32 -1.57
CA SER A 11 1.81 8.39 -2.07
C SER A 11 1.89 7.12 -1.21
N LEU A 12 1.91 7.29 0.12
CA LEU A 12 1.92 6.16 1.08
C LEU A 12 0.68 5.27 0.94
N ILE A 13 -0.52 5.85 0.84
CA ILE A 13 -1.75 5.08 0.63
C ILE A 13 -1.69 4.33 -0.70
N GLY A 14 -1.26 4.97 -1.78
CA GLY A 14 -1.10 4.34 -3.09
C GLY A 14 -0.13 3.16 -3.05
N LEU A 15 1.04 3.33 -2.42
CA LEU A 15 2.03 2.26 -2.23
C LEU A 15 1.44 1.06 -1.48
N LEU A 16 0.77 1.32 -0.35
CA LEU A 16 0.11 0.27 0.45
C LEU A 16 -0.95 -0.49 -0.37
N THR A 17 -1.74 0.23 -1.15
CA THR A 17 -2.78 -0.37 -2.00
C THR A 17 -2.17 -1.25 -3.09
N ILE A 18 -1.07 -0.82 -3.71
CA ILE A 18 -0.32 -1.62 -4.69
C ILE A 18 0.25 -2.88 -4.05
N ILE A 19 0.90 -2.76 -2.89
CA ILE A 19 1.46 -3.91 -2.17
C ILE A 19 0.36 -4.92 -1.84
N SER A 20 -0.79 -4.48 -1.30
CA SER A 20 -1.92 -5.36 -1.03
C SER A 20 -2.46 -6.05 -2.29
N SER A 21 -2.54 -5.33 -3.41
CA SER A 21 -3.00 -5.88 -4.69
C SER A 21 -2.03 -6.93 -5.24
N VAL A 22 -0.72 -6.69 -5.16
CA VAL A 22 0.31 -7.66 -5.56
C VAL A 22 0.22 -8.92 -4.71
N THR A 23 0.07 -8.77 -3.38
CA THR A 23 -0.12 -9.92 -2.48
C THR A 23 -1.36 -10.72 -2.85
N PHE A 24 -2.47 -10.08 -3.22
CA PHE A 24 -3.67 -10.77 -3.69
C PHE A 24 -3.41 -11.64 -4.91
N VAL A 25 -2.73 -11.09 -5.91
CA VAL A 25 -2.39 -11.81 -7.15
C VAL A 25 -1.49 -13.00 -6.84
N VAL A 26 -0.49 -12.83 -5.98
CA VAL A 26 0.44 -13.91 -5.59
C VAL A 26 -0.30 -15.03 -4.85
N VAL A 27 -1.14 -14.69 -3.86
CA VAL A 27 -1.91 -15.69 -3.10
C VAL A 27 -2.90 -16.42 -4.01
N GLY A 28 -3.61 -15.70 -4.89
CA GLY A 28 -4.50 -16.29 -5.88
C GLY A 28 -3.77 -17.23 -6.84
N ALA A 29 -2.58 -16.84 -7.32
CA ALA A 29 -1.76 -17.68 -8.18
C ALA A 29 -1.29 -18.96 -7.49
N VAL A 30 -0.83 -18.86 -6.23
CA VAL A 30 -0.46 -20.04 -5.42
C VAL A 30 -1.66 -20.95 -5.21
N PHE A 31 -2.85 -20.39 -4.96
CA PHE A 31 -4.06 -21.19 -4.80
C PHE A 31 -4.39 -22.00 -6.05
N VAL A 32 -4.38 -21.35 -7.22
CA VAL A 32 -4.73 -22.01 -8.50
C VAL A 32 -3.65 -23.00 -8.95
N LEU A 33 -2.37 -22.63 -8.86
CA LEU A 33 -1.26 -23.42 -9.40
C LEU A 33 -0.78 -24.53 -8.46
N VAL A 34 -0.97 -24.38 -7.16
CA VAL A 34 -0.44 -25.32 -6.15
C VAL A 34 -1.57 -25.96 -5.36
N ARG A 35 -2.49 -25.18 -4.78
CA ARG A 35 -3.47 -25.72 -3.84
C ARG A 35 -4.56 -26.54 -4.51
N ILE A 36 -5.10 -26.11 -5.65
CA ILE A 36 -6.13 -26.87 -6.38
C ILE A 36 -5.61 -28.25 -6.85
N PRO A 37 -4.42 -28.35 -7.50
CA PRO A 37 -3.84 -29.65 -7.84
C PRO A 37 -3.63 -30.54 -6.60
N GLN A 38 -3.07 -29.97 -5.52
CA GLN A 38 -2.84 -30.70 -4.27
C GLN A 38 -4.14 -31.26 -3.69
N ILE A 39 -5.20 -30.45 -3.60
CA ILE A 39 -6.51 -30.90 -3.11
C ILE A 39 -7.08 -32.00 -4.03
N SER A 40 -6.84 -31.91 -5.34
CA SER A 40 -7.32 -32.93 -6.29
C SER A 40 -6.62 -34.28 -6.06
N ASP A 41 -5.31 -34.28 -5.82
CA ASP A 41 -4.54 -35.50 -5.53
C ASP A 41 -4.87 -36.09 -4.16
N GLU A 42 -5.04 -35.25 -3.13
CA GLU A 42 -5.55 -35.65 -1.81
C GLU A 42 -6.95 -36.29 -1.95
N THR A 43 -7.84 -35.64 -2.72
CA THR A 43 -9.20 -36.14 -2.98
C THR A 43 -9.18 -37.49 -3.69
N ARG A 44 -8.34 -37.68 -4.71
CA ARG A 44 -8.21 -38.97 -5.40
C ARG A 44 -7.74 -40.08 -4.47
N THR A 45 -6.81 -39.78 -3.57
CA THR A 45 -6.29 -40.74 -2.61
C THR A 45 -7.38 -41.16 -1.62
N ASP A 46 -8.12 -40.19 -1.08
CA ASP A 46 -9.27 -40.45 -0.19
C ASP A 46 -10.34 -41.29 -0.89
N LEU A 47 -10.71 -40.92 -2.11
CA LEU A 47 -11.70 -41.67 -2.90
C LEU A 47 -11.25 -43.11 -3.16
N ARG A 48 -9.94 -43.33 -3.41
CA ARG A 48 -9.37 -44.65 -3.66
C ARG A 48 -9.48 -45.55 -2.43
N LEU A 49 -9.19 -45.01 -1.26
CA LEU A 49 -9.37 -45.70 0.02
C LEU A 49 -10.85 -45.98 0.30
N GLU A 50 -11.74 -45.01 0.06
CA GLU A 50 -13.18 -45.18 0.26
C GLU A 50 -13.79 -46.22 -0.68
N ALA A 51 -13.42 -46.22 -1.97
CA ALA A 51 -13.89 -47.21 -2.92
C ALA A 51 -13.46 -48.61 -2.49
N ALA A 52 -12.20 -48.79 -2.10
CA ALA A 52 -11.67 -50.06 -1.63
C ALA A 52 -12.36 -50.54 -0.34
N ASP A 53 -12.55 -49.65 0.65
CA ASP A 53 -13.28 -49.96 1.89
C ASP A 53 -14.73 -50.37 1.61
N LEU A 54 -15.44 -49.67 0.72
CA LEU A 54 -16.80 -50.03 0.34
C LEU A 54 -16.87 -51.37 -0.42
N ALA A 55 -15.92 -51.63 -1.32
CA ALA A 55 -15.84 -52.92 -2.02
C ALA A 55 -15.58 -54.07 -1.03
N GLN A 56 -14.60 -53.92 -0.14
CA GLN A 56 -14.29 -54.92 0.88
C GLN A 56 -15.44 -55.13 1.87
N ARG A 57 -16.12 -54.06 2.31
CA ARG A 57 -17.32 -54.18 3.15
C ARG A 57 -18.45 -54.91 2.44
N SER A 58 -18.62 -54.69 1.14
CA SER A 58 -19.60 -55.41 0.35
C SER A 58 -19.30 -56.91 0.34
N GLU A 59 -18.03 -57.30 0.24
CA GLU A 59 -17.61 -58.70 0.31
C GLU A 59 -17.86 -59.32 1.67
N VAL A 60 -17.61 -58.60 2.77
CA VAL A 60 -17.88 -59.10 4.12
C VAL A 60 -19.38 -59.35 4.31
N ILE A 61 -20.23 -58.43 3.85
CA ILE A 61 -21.69 -58.57 3.95
C ILE A 61 -22.16 -59.77 3.12
N LEU A 62 -21.75 -59.84 1.86
CA LEU A 62 -22.16 -60.92 0.96
C LEU A 62 -21.60 -62.27 1.41
N GLY A 63 -20.35 -62.30 1.86
CA GLY A 63 -19.69 -63.48 2.43
C GLY A 63 -20.40 -63.98 3.68
N ALA A 64 -20.92 -63.09 4.54
CA ALA A 64 -21.74 -63.48 5.68
C ALA A 64 -23.05 -64.15 5.25
N LEU A 65 -23.68 -63.68 4.17
CA LEU A 65 -24.88 -64.29 3.60
C LEU A 65 -24.58 -65.66 2.98
N GLN A 66 -23.46 -65.79 2.27
CA GLN A 66 -22.98 -67.08 1.78
C GLN A 66 -22.74 -68.06 2.93
N ALA A 67 -22.00 -67.64 3.98
CA ALA A 67 -21.71 -68.47 5.14
C ALA A 67 -23.00 -68.89 5.88
N GLN A 68 -23.99 -68.00 5.95
CA GLN A 68 -25.32 -68.34 6.47
C GLN A 68 -25.97 -69.45 5.65
N LEU A 69 -25.88 -69.40 4.31
CA LEU A 69 -26.43 -70.44 3.44
C LEU A 69 -25.66 -71.76 3.53
N GLU A 70 -24.32 -71.71 3.62
CA GLU A 70 -23.48 -72.89 3.85
C GLU A 70 -23.80 -73.57 5.19
N LEU A 71 -24.06 -72.79 6.24
CA LEU A 71 -24.48 -73.33 7.54
C LEU A 71 -25.85 -74.04 7.43
N ILE A 72 -26.80 -73.46 6.69
CA ILE A 72 -28.09 -74.11 6.40
C ILE A 72 -27.87 -75.40 5.61
N ALA A 73 -27.00 -75.37 4.60
CA ALA A 73 -26.64 -76.53 3.77
C ALA A 73 -26.03 -77.68 4.58
N ALA A 74 -25.17 -77.36 5.55
CA ALA A 74 -24.55 -78.34 6.43
C ALA A 74 -25.57 -79.07 7.35
N VAL A 75 -26.69 -78.42 7.68
CA VAL A 75 -27.73 -79.01 8.55
C VAL A 75 -28.62 -80.00 7.80
N ILE A 76 -28.78 -79.88 6.47
CA ILE A 76 -29.68 -80.72 5.67
C ILE A 76 -29.33 -82.22 5.76
N PRO A 77 -28.07 -82.66 5.50
CA PRO A 77 -27.72 -84.08 5.58
C PRO A 77 -27.76 -84.63 7.01
N ALA A 78 -27.50 -83.78 8.00
CA ALA A 78 -27.46 -84.15 9.41
C ALA A 78 -28.85 -84.35 10.04
N SER A 79 -29.91 -83.84 9.40
CA SER A 79 -31.28 -83.86 9.90
C SER A 79 -32.10 -84.99 9.26
N ALA A 80 -31.67 -86.24 9.44
CA ALA A 80 -32.35 -87.45 8.94
C ALA A 80 -33.78 -87.70 9.49
N GLY A 81 -34.35 -86.73 10.22
CA GLY A 81 -35.74 -86.70 10.70
C GLY A 81 -36.18 -85.32 11.23
N GLY A 82 -35.43 -84.25 10.96
CA GLY A 82 -35.77 -82.89 11.39
C GLY A 82 -36.60 -82.16 10.33
N ASP A 83 -37.41 -81.18 10.75
CA ASP A 83 -38.18 -80.36 9.81
C ASP A 83 -37.28 -79.32 9.13
N VAL A 84 -36.53 -79.76 8.11
CA VAL A 84 -35.66 -78.93 7.25
C VAL A 84 -36.44 -77.76 6.66
N GLN A 85 -37.73 -77.96 6.37
CA GLN A 85 -38.59 -76.91 5.83
C GLN A 85 -38.70 -75.73 6.81
N SER A 86 -38.87 -75.99 8.12
CA SER A 86 -38.91 -74.93 9.13
C SER A 86 -37.60 -74.14 9.26
N VAL A 87 -36.46 -74.75 8.91
CA VAL A 87 -35.14 -74.09 8.93
C VAL A 87 -35.03 -73.14 7.74
N LEU A 88 -35.44 -73.59 6.54
CA LEU A 88 -35.50 -72.76 5.34
C LEU A 88 -36.46 -71.57 5.53
N GLU A 89 -37.63 -71.80 6.11
CA GLU A 89 -38.62 -70.75 6.38
C GLU A 89 -38.13 -69.73 7.41
N ARG A 90 -37.37 -70.15 8.44
CA ARG A 90 -36.76 -69.21 9.40
C ARG A 90 -35.65 -68.37 8.78
N ALA A 91 -34.91 -68.94 7.83
CA ALA A 91 -33.87 -68.21 7.11
C ALA A 91 -34.46 -67.15 6.16
N VAL A 92 -35.64 -67.42 5.60
CA VAL A 92 -36.40 -66.48 4.75
C VAL A 92 -37.41 -65.70 5.60
N SER A 93 -36.94 -64.62 6.24
CA SER A 93 -37.80 -63.72 7.01
C SER A 93 -38.27 -62.51 6.18
N GLU A 94 -39.35 -61.85 6.62
CA GLU A 94 -39.90 -60.66 5.95
C GLU A 94 -38.86 -59.56 5.73
N HIS A 95 -37.95 -59.39 6.70
CA HIS A 95 -36.85 -58.41 6.67
C HIS A 95 -35.47 -59.05 6.41
N GLY A 96 -35.45 -60.32 6.02
CA GLY A 96 -34.23 -61.07 5.76
C GLY A 96 -33.61 -60.74 4.40
N ALA A 97 -32.34 -61.08 4.23
CA ALA A 97 -31.65 -60.89 2.96
C ALA A 97 -32.16 -61.82 1.85
N PHE A 98 -32.53 -63.05 2.22
CA PHE A 98 -33.04 -64.04 1.29
C PHE A 98 -34.52 -63.81 0.99
N THR A 99 -34.80 -63.65 -0.29
CA THR A 99 -36.15 -63.55 -0.87
C THR A 99 -36.75 -64.95 -1.07
N ALA A 100 -35.91 -65.92 -1.43
CA ALA A 100 -36.28 -67.32 -1.49
C ALA A 100 -35.05 -68.21 -1.27
N ILE A 101 -35.26 -69.43 -0.78
CA ILE A 101 -34.22 -70.46 -0.69
C ILE A 101 -34.79 -71.76 -1.25
N TYR A 102 -34.06 -72.40 -2.16
CA TYR A 102 -34.43 -73.63 -2.84
C TYR A 102 -33.49 -74.76 -2.45
N GLU A 103 -34.01 -75.94 -2.15
CA GLU A 103 -33.24 -77.18 -2.08
C GLU A 103 -33.52 -78.00 -3.32
N ILE A 104 -32.45 -78.35 -4.05
CA ILE A 104 -32.50 -78.97 -5.36
C ILE A 104 -31.77 -80.29 -5.31
N ASP A 105 -32.35 -81.33 -5.88
CA ASP A 105 -31.70 -82.64 -5.96
C ASP A 105 -30.61 -82.71 -7.05
N HIS A 106 -29.89 -83.82 -7.10
CA HIS A 106 -28.86 -84.08 -8.12
C HIS A 106 -29.39 -84.05 -9.57
N SER A 107 -30.69 -84.23 -9.79
CA SER A 107 -31.34 -84.23 -11.11
C SER A 107 -31.72 -82.82 -11.58
N GLY A 108 -31.83 -81.87 -10.64
CA GLY A 108 -32.22 -80.49 -10.89
C GLY A 108 -33.65 -80.16 -10.43
N ALA A 109 -34.37 -81.10 -9.83
CA ALA A 109 -35.73 -80.86 -9.35
C ALA A 109 -35.72 -80.17 -7.97
N VAL A 110 -36.56 -79.16 -7.80
CA VAL A 110 -36.75 -78.47 -6.50
C VAL A 110 -37.52 -79.38 -5.55
N LEU A 111 -36.84 -79.86 -4.50
CA LEU A 111 -37.41 -80.70 -3.45
C LEU A 111 -38.18 -79.88 -2.42
N ARG A 112 -37.59 -78.75 -1.99
CA ARG A 112 -38.13 -77.86 -0.97
C ARG A 112 -37.85 -76.41 -1.35
N ALA A 113 -38.73 -75.52 -0.92
CA ALA A 113 -38.58 -74.09 -1.13
C ALA A 113 -39.13 -73.32 0.06
N ALA A 114 -38.44 -72.25 0.43
CA ALA A 114 -38.95 -71.20 1.30
C ALA A 114 -38.99 -69.89 0.49
N VAL A 115 -40.08 -69.14 0.60
CA VAL A 115 -40.28 -67.87 -0.12
C VAL A 115 -40.76 -66.84 0.89
N ASN A 116 -40.27 -65.61 0.75
CA ASN A 116 -40.67 -64.52 1.62
C ASN A 116 -42.19 -64.32 1.53
N ILE A 117 -42.85 -64.29 2.68
CA ILE A 117 -44.31 -64.20 2.80
C ILE A 117 -44.85 -62.96 2.08
N ALA A 118 -44.06 -61.88 2.00
CA ALA A 118 -44.42 -60.66 1.28
C ALA A 118 -44.67 -60.87 -0.22
N LEU A 119 -44.15 -61.95 -0.82
CA LEU A 119 -44.36 -62.28 -2.24
C LEU A 119 -45.63 -63.11 -2.51
N GLY A 120 -46.37 -63.49 -1.45
CA GLY A 120 -47.66 -64.19 -1.53
C GLY A 120 -47.57 -65.68 -1.19
N ALA A 121 -48.59 -66.16 -0.47
CA ALA A 121 -48.63 -67.50 0.12
C ALA A 121 -48.62 -68.69 -0.88
N GLY A 122 -48.92 -68.44 -2.16
CA GLY A 122 -48.98 -69.48 -3.21
C GLY A 122 -47.66 -69.73 -3.96
N ARG A 123 -46.69 -68.80 -3.90
CA ARG A 123 -45.46 -68.87 -4.71
C ARG A 123 -44.61 -70.10 -4.43
N ARG A 124 -44.58 -70.54 -3.17
CA ARG A 124 -43.87 -71.76 -2.78
C ARG A 124 -44.37 -72.99 -3.52
N GLN A 125 -45.69 -73.17 -3.63
CA GLN A 125 -46.29 -74.35 -4.27
C GLN A 125 -45.98 -74.41 -5.76
N GLU A 126 -45.82 -73.25 -6.42
CA GLU A 126 -45.44 -73.16 -7.84
C GLU A 126 -44.00 -73.60 -8.09
N LEU A 127 -43.13 -73.53 -7.08
CA LEU A 127 -41.70 -73.81 -7.20
C LEU A 127 -41.33 -75.26 -6.94
N ILE A 128 -42.06 -75.95 -6.04
CA ILE A 128 -41.78 -77.34 -5.72
C ILE A 128 -42.02 -78.21 -6.96
N GLY A 129 -41.03 -79.03 -7.33
CA GLY A 129 -41.05 -79.87 -8.52
C GLY A 129 -40.67 -79.18 -9.83
N SER A 130 -40.32 -77.88 -9.80
CA SER A 130 -39.75 -77.20 -10.97
C SER A 130 -38.35 -77.74 -11.29
N ASP A 131 -38.00 -77.76 -12.58
CA ASP A 131 -36.71 -78.25 -13.07
C ASP A 131 -35.74 -77.07 -13.28
N LEU A 132 -34.70 -77.03 -12.44
CA LEU A 132 -33.59 -76.07 -12.49
C LEU A 132 -32.29 -76.72 -13.01
N SER A 133 -32.35 -77.90 -13.65
CA SER A 133 -31.17 -78.58 -14.21
C SER A 133 -30.39 -77.74 -15.23
N ARG A 134 -31.09 -76.82 -15.93
CA ARG A 134 -30.51 -75.91 -16.92
C ARG A 134 -30.01 -74.60 -16.33
N ASP A 135 -30.33 -74.33 -15.07
CA ASP A 135 -29.97 -73.10 -14.40
C ASP A 135 -28.43 -72.94 -14.34
N PRO A 136 -27.88 -71.76 -14.69
CA PRO A 136 -26.43 -71.55 -14.69
C PRO A 136 -25.76 -71.64 -13.32
N ILE A 137 -26.44 -71.27 -12.23
CA ILE A 137 -25.86 -71.40 -10.89
C ILE A 137 -25.86 -72.86 -10.45
N PHE A 138 -26.94 -73.62 -10.74
CA PHE A 138 -27.01 -75.04 -10.42
C PHE A 138 -25.88 -75.84 -11.07
N ARG A 139 -25.67 -75.67 -12.38
CA ARG A 139 -24.61 -76.38 -13.12
C ARG A 139 -23.22 -76.05 -12.58
N ARG A 140 -22.93 -74.76 -12.32
CA ARG A 140 -21.62 -74.33 -11.82
C ARG A 140 -21.33 -74.87 -10.43
N VAL A 141 -22.31 -74.90 -9.53
CA VAL A 141 -22.15 -75.49 -8.19
C VAL A 141 -21.97 -77.01 -8.30
N LYS A 142 -22.75 -77.68 -9.15
CA LYS A 142 -22.63 -79.13 -9.38
C LYS A 142 -21.26 -79.51 -9.95
N GLU A 143 -20.72 -78.73 -10.86
CA GLU A 143 -19.42 -78.97 -11.50
C GLU A 143 -18.25 -78.67 -10.55
N ARG A 144 -18.30 -77.56 -9.81
CA ARG A 144 -17.17 -77.08 -8.99
C ARG A 144 -17.19 -77.58 -7.55
N GLN A 145 -18.36 -77.96 -7.02
CA GLN A 145 -18.55 -78.32 -5.61
C GLN A 145 -18.14 -77.21 -4.64
N GLU A 146 -18.24 -75.95 -5.09
CA GLU A 146 -17.92 -74.75 -4.32
C GLU A 146 -19.13 -73.82 -4.30
N ALA A 147 -19.14 -72.85 -3.38
CA ALA A 147 -20.13 -71.80 -3.37
C ALA A 147 -19.96 -70.90 -4.62
N ILE A 148 -21.04 -70.70 -5.37
CA ILE A 148 -21.03 -69.90 -6.60
C ILE A 148 -22.08 -68.80 -6.50
N TRP A 149 -21.69 -67.59 -6.87
CA TRP A 149 -22.60 -66.47 -7.05
C TRP A 149 -23.12 -66.40 -8.49
N SER A 150 -24.40 -66.03 -8.65
CA SER A 150 -24.98 -65.68 -9.94
C SER A 150 -24.63 -64.25 -10.34
N ASP A 151 -24.71 -63.99 -11.64
CA ASP A 151 -24.90 -62.62 -12.12
C ASP A 151 -26.32 -62.14 -11.77
N LYS A 152 -26.59 -60.85 -12.04
CA LYS A 152 -27.96 -60.34 -11.96
C LYS A 152 -28.86 -61.08 -12.95
N TYR A 153 -30.06 -61.42 -12.52
CA TYR A 153 -31.09 -62.00 -13.38
C TYR A 153 -32.47 -61.53 -12.94
N LEU A 154 -33.45 -61.68 -13.81
CA LEU A 154 -34.83 -61.44 -13.45
C LEU A 154 -35.37 -62.66 -12.71
N SER A 155 -35.71 -62.47 -11.44
CA SER A 155 -36.25 -63.53 -10.60
C SER A 155 -37.60 -64.04 -11.12
N PRO A 156 -37.78 -65.36 -11.29
CA PRO A 156 -39.09 -65.92 -11.60
C PRO A 156 -40.07 -65.83 -10.43
N VAL A 157 -39.57 -65.64 -9.20
CA VAL A 157 -40.37 -65.62 -7.97
C VAL A 157 -40.81 -64.22 -7.61
N SER A 158 -39.87 -63.28 -7.56
CA SER A 158 -40.13 -61.89 -7.19
C SER A 158 -40.46 -60.99 -8.38
N SER A 159 -40.20 -61.43 -9.62
CA SER A 159 -40.29 -60.58 -10.83
C SER A 159 -39.44 -59.30 -10.75
N ALA A 160 -38.41 -59.32 -9.91
CA ALA A 160 -37.46 -58.23 -9.73
C ALA A 160 -36.04 -58.71 -10.04
N LEU A 161 -35.11 -57.76 -10.23
CA LEU A 161 -33.69 -58.10 -10.37
C LEU A 161 -33.17 -58.71 -9.07
N ALA A 162 -32.59 -59.89 -9.19
CA ALA A 162 -32.06 -60.66 -8.08
C ALA A 162 -30.65 -61.16 -8.39
N ILE A 163 -29.95 -61.53 -7.31
CA ILE A 163 -28.77 -62.36 -7.37
C ILE A 163 -28.99 -63.58 -6.48
N ALA A 164 -28.28 -64.66 -6.76
CA ALA A 164 -28.33 -65.87 -5.98
C ALA A 164 -26.93 -66.35 -5.61
N VAL A 165 -26.87 -67.06 -4.49
CA VAL A 165 -25.71 -67.83 -4.08
C VAL A 165 -26.11 -69.29 -3.98
N GLY A 166 -25.36 -70.16 -4.63
CA GLY A 166 -25.60 -71.59 -4.67
C GLY A 166 -24.49 -72.32 -3.92
N VAL A 167 -24.86 -73.28 -3.07
CA VAL A 167 -23.94 -74.04 -2.22
C VAL A 167 -24.27 -75.53 -2.27
N ALA A 168 -23.27 -76.39 -2.21
CA ALA A 168 -23.47 -77.83 -2.18
C ALA A 168 -24.04 -78.27 -0.81
N ALA A 169 -25.00 -79.19 -0.81
CA ALA A 169 -25.70 -79.68 0.39
C ALA A 169 -25.90 -81.20 0.31
N GLY A 170 -24.88 -81.97 0.72
CA GLY A 170 -24.91 -83.44 0.62
C GLY A 170 -24.99 -83.92 -0.83
N ASN A 171 -26.10 -84.57 -1.19
CA ASN A 171 -26.38 -85.04 -2.56
C ASN A 171 -27.21 -84.04 -3.40
N GLY A 172 -27.49 -82.86 -2.84
CA GLY A 172 -28.25 -81.79 -3.49
C GLY A 172 -27.51 -80.45 -3.45
N ILE A 173 -28.18 -79.40 -3.88
CA ILE A 173 -27.68 -78.02 -3.93
C ILE A 173 -28.72 -77.11 -3.29
N ILE A 174 -28.29 -76.18 -2.46
CA ILE A 174 -29.14 -75.09 -2.01
C ILE A 174 -28.83 -73.84 -2.81
N ILE A 175 -29.87 -73.14 -3.26
CA ILE A 175 -29.76 -71.82 -3.87
C ILE A 175 -30.52 -70.83 -3.01
N GLY A 176 -29.84 -69.81 -2.50
CA GLY A 176 -30.44 -68.67 -1.82
C GLY A 176 -30.51 -67.48 -2.76
N GLU A 177 -31.71 -66.99 -3.03
CA GLU A 177 -31.98 -65.83 -3.87
C GLU A 177 -32.20 -64.57 -3.02
N MET A 178 -31.68 -63.44 -3.48
CA MET A 178 -31.79 -62.15 -2.82
C MET A 178 -32.13 -61.06 -3.82
N SER A 179 -33.02 -60.15 -3.41
CA SER A 179 -33.30 -58.94 -4.17
C SER A 179 -32.06 -58.08 -4.28
N LEU A 180 -31.74 -57.62 -5.50
CA LEU A 180 -30.64 -56.70 -5.73
C LEU A 180 -30.85 -55.40 -4.94
N ASP A 181 -32.10 -54.93 -4.82
CA ASP A 181 -32.43 -53.72 -4.05
C ASP A 181 -32.04 -53.84 -2.57
N TYR A 182 -32.23 -55.01 -1.94
CA TYR A 182 -31.85 -55.23 -0.54
C TYR A 182 -30.34 -55.05 -0.32
N ILE A 183 -29.55 -55.64 -1.21
CA ILE A 183 -28.08 -55.57 -1.15
C ILE A 183 -27.63 -54.13 -1.34
N LEU A 184 -28.14 -53.46 -2.36
CA LEU A 184 -27.79 -52.08 -2.66
C LEU A 184 -28.22 -51.12 -1.55
N LYS A 185 -29.38 -51.33 -0.94
CA LYS A 185 -29.85 -50.55 0.22
C LYS A 185 -28.95 -50.75 1.44
N THR A 186 -28.48 -51.96 1.67
CA THR A 186 -27.54 -52.28 2.77
C THR A 186 -26.19 -51.61 2.53
N LEU A 187 -25.67 -51.66 1.31
CA LEU A 187 -24.43 -50.98 0.92
C LEU A 187 -24.54 -49.45 1.03
N ARG A 188 -25.68 -48.87 0.63
CA ARG A 188 -25.95 -47.43 0.79
C ARG A 188 -26.00 -47.00 2.26
N THR A 189 -26.68 -47.78 3.11
CA THR A 189 -26.80 -47.47 4.54
C THR A 189 -25.44 -47.57 5.25
N ALA A 190 -24.58 -48.49 4.81
CA ALA A 190 -23.23 -48.64 5.33
C ALA A 190 -22.27 -47.50 4.93
N SER A 191 -22.59 -46.72 3.89
CA SER A 191 -21.68 -45.72 3.33
C SER A 191 -21.48 -44.46 4.18
N GLY A 192 -22.33 -44.19 5.18
CA GLY A 192 -22.08 -43.31 6.35
C GLY A 192 -21.73 -41.82 6.14
N ARG A 193 -21.15 -41.41 5.01
CA ARG A 193 -20.69 -40.04 4.72
C ARG A 193 -21.71 -39.30 3.85
N ARG A 194 -22.24 -38.19 4.36
CA ARG A 194 -23.38 -37.43 3.78
C ARG A 194 -23.14 -36.82 2.38
N ASN A 195 -21.91 -36.83 1.84
CA ASN A 195 -21.55 -36.14 0.60
C ASN A 195 -20.82 -37.01 -0.44
N LEU A 196 -20.72 -38.32 -0.22
CA LEU A 196 -20.04 -39.19 -1.19
C LEU A 196 -21.03 -39.69 -2.25
N MET A 197 -20.72 -39.45 -3.52
CA MET A 197 -21.51 -39.94 -4.65
C MET A 197 -20.98 -41.34 -5.00
N VAL A 198 -21.81 -42.36 -4.80
CA VAL A 198 -21.43 -43.77 -4.95
C VAL A 198 -22.29 -44.44 -6.00
N TRP A 199 -21.64 -45.14 -6.93
CA TRP A 199 -22.28 -46.08 -7.83
C TRP A 199 -21.81 -47.50 -7.56
N VAL A 200 -22.73 -48.45 -7.71
CA VAL A 200 -22.39 -49.88 -7.82
C VAL A 200 -22.64 -50.26 -9.26
N VAL A 201 -21.65 -50.90 -9.89
CA VAL A 201 -21.63 -51.18 -11.32
C VAL A 201 -21.31 -52.65 -11.51
N ASP A 202 -21.99 -53.32 -12.44
CA ASP A 202 -21.68 -54.71 -12.74
C ASP A 202 -20.39 -54.87 -13.56
N ARG A 203 -19.97 -56.12 -13.80
CA ARG A 203 -18.77 -56.43 -14.58
C ARG A 203 -18.81 -55.90 -16.03
N HIS A 204 -19.99 -55.60 -16.56
CA HIS A 204 -20.23 -55.11 -17.92
C HIS A 204 -20.36 -53.59 -17.98
N GLY A 205 -20.23 -52.89 -16.85
CA GLY A 205 -20.31 -51.44 -16.77
C GLY A 205 -21.71 -50.89 -16.53
N GLU A 206 -22.74 -51.70 -16.35
CA GLU A 206 -24.09 -51.18 -16.10
C GLU A 206 -24.25 -50.72 -14.65
N ILE A 207 -24.86 -49.55 -14.44
CA ILE A 207 -25.12 -49.02 -13.10
C ILE A 207 -26.23 -49.85 -12.44
N LEU A 208 -25.90 -50.53 -11.34
CA LEU A 208 -26.80 -51.29 -10.49
C LEU A 208 -27.39 -50.44 -9.36
N ALA A 209 -26.61 -49.49 -8.84
CA ALA A 209 -27.09 -48.51 -7.85
C ALA A 209 -26.51 -47.14 -8.11
N ASP A 210 -27.36 -46.14 -7.88
CA ASP A 210 -26.96 -44.74 -7.84
C ASP A 210 -27.39 -44.11 -6.51
N SER A 211 -26.44 -43.54 -5.77
CA SER A 211 -26.72 -42.86 -4.50
C SER A 211 -27.47 -41.54 -4.67
N GLU A 212 -27.38 -40.90 -5.83
CA GLU A 212 -27.95 -39.59 -6.12
C GLU A 212 -29.25 -39.68 -6.94
N ASP A 213 -29.24 -40.45 -8.02
CA ASP A 213 -30.33 -40.48 -9.00
C ASP A 213 -30.71 -41.92 -9.39
N PRO A 214 -31.72 -42.50 -8.74
CA PRO A 214 -32.18 -43.87 -9.02
C PRO A 214 -32.64 -44.10 -10.46
N THR A 215 -32.94 -43.06 -11.24
CA THR A 215 -33.43 -43.21 -12.62
C THR A 215 -32.35 -43.69 -13.59
N ARG A 216 -31.08 -43.63 -13.20
CA ARG A 216 -29.93 -44.05 -14.02
C ARG A 216 -29.65 -45.54 -13.94
N VAL A 217 -30.20 -46.21 -12.93
CA VAL A 217 -30.03 -47.65 -12.70
C VAL A 217 -30.59 -48.42 -13.88
N GLY A 218 -29.76 -49.28 -14.49
CA GLY A 218 -30.12 -50.09 -15.66
C GLY A 218 -30.22 -49.33 -16.98
N VAL A 219 -30.01 -48.01 -16.99
CA VAL A 219 -30.08 -47.17 -18.20
C VAL A 219 -28.69 -46.76 -18.67
N VAL A 220 -27.81 -46.42 -17.72
CA VAL A 220 -26.47 -45.92 -18.00
C VAL A 220 -25.44 -47.05 -17.94
N ASN A 221 -24.55 -47.09 -18.93
CA ASN A 221 -23.44 -48.02 -18.98
C ASN A 221 -22.09 -47.29 -19.07
N LEU A 222 -21.18 -47.61 -18.15
CA LEU A 222 -19.85 -47.06 -17.97
C LEU A 222 -18.74 -47.97 -18.52
N GLY A 223 -19.07 -49.01 -19.30
CA GLY A 223 -18.10 -49.95 -19.90
C GLY A 223 -17.09 -49.28 -20.83
N SER A 224 -17.42 -48.10 -21.36
CA SER A 224 -16.49 -47.27 -22.13
C SER A 224 -15.51 -46.46 -21.28
N GLU A 225 -15.76 -46.31 -19.97
CA GLU A 225 -14.93 -45.48 -19.10
C GLU A 225 -13.53 -46.09 -18.90
N PRO A 226 -12.45 -45.32 -19.18
CA PRO A 226 -11.09 -45.82 -19.03
C PRO A 226 -10.76 -46.29 -17.60
N LEU A 227 -11.27 -45.57 -16.59
CA LEU A 227 -11.07 -45.91 -15.18
C LEU A 227 -11.63 -47.29 -14.83
N LEU A 228 -12.78 -47.66 -15.42
CA LEU A 228 -13.42 -48.96 -15.14
C LEU A 228 -12.57 -50.10 -15.70
N ARG A 229 -12.01 -49.93 -16.90
CA ARG A 229 -11.09 -50.92 -17.51
C ARG A 229 -9.79 -51.06 -16.71
N GLN A 230 -9.25 -49.96 -16.21
CA GLN A 230 -8.06 -49.98 -15.34
C GLN A 230 -8.34 -50.70 -14.02
N ALA A 231 -9.50 -50.46 -13.39
CA ALA A 231 -9.89 -51.16 -12.17
C ALA A 231 -10.04 -52.68 -12.39
N GLY A 232 -10.47 -53.09 -13.59
CA GLY A 232 -10.52 -54.51 -13.97
C GLY A 232 -9.16 -55.20 -13.95
N ALA A 233 -8.06 -54.46 -14.16
CA ALA A 233 -6.70 -54.99 -14.17
C ALA A 233 -5.97 -54.80 -12.82
N GLU A 234 -6.13 -53.64 -12.17
CA GLU A 234 -5.38 -53.25 -10.97
C GLU A 234 -6.16 -53.41 -9.66
N ALA A 235 -7.38 -53.96 -9.71
CA ALA A 235 -8.38 -54.03 -8.64
C ALA A 235 -8.88 -52.66 -8.14
N VAL A 236 -8.04 -51.61 -8.12
CA VAL A 236 -8.44 -50.25 -7.76
C VAL A 236 -7.79 -49.22 -8.69
N SER A 237 -8.60 -48.39 -9.34
CA SER A 237 -8.15 -47.26 -10.17
C SER A 237 -8.66 -45.93 -9.61
N SER A 238 -7.99 -44.82 -9.93
CA SER A 238 -8.52 -43.49 -9.67
C SER A 238 -8.01 -42.47 -10.69
N GLY A 239 -8.80 -41.41 -10.90
CA GLY A 239 -8.46 -40.35 -11.83
C GLY A 239 -9.65 -39.46 -12.13
N ARG A 240 -9.56 -38.71 -13.25
CA ARG A 240 -10.65 -37.87 -13.72
C ARG A 240 -11.60 -38.65 -14.61
N MET A 241 -12.88 -38.45 -14.39
CA MET A 241 -13.94 -38.92 -15.29
C MET A 241 -14.85 -37.77 -15.68
N ARG A 242 -15.41 -37.82 -16.89
CA ARG A 242 -16.38 -36.84 -17.35
C ARG A 242 -17.73 -37.52 -17.50
N PHE A 243 -18.73 -37.00 -16.81
CA PHE A 243 -20.07 -37.57 -16.82
C PHE A 243 -21.11 -36.45 -16.93
N GLU A 244 -22.06 -36.60 -17.86
CA GLU A 244 -23.10 -35.56 -18.14
C GLU A 244 -22.53 -34.15 -18.37
N GLY A 245 -21.37 -34.08 -19.02
CA GLY A 245 -20.71 -32.81 -19.34
C GLY A 245 -19.95 -32.17 -18.18
N ARG A 246 -19.96 -32.77 -16.97
CA ARG A 246 -19.22 -32.30 -15.79
C ARG A 246 -18.00 -33.18 -15.50
N ASP A 247 -16.96 -32.56 -14.97
CA ASP A 247 -15.74 -33.26 -14.57
C ASP A 247 -15.84 -33.70 -13.11
N PHE A 248 -15.45 -34.94 -12.86
CA PHE A 248 -15.40 -35.55 -11.54
C PHE A 248 -14.00 -36.11 -11.27
N GLU A 249 -13.57 -35.99 -10.03
CA GLU A 249 -12.50 -36.85 -9.51
C GLU A 249 -13.19 -38.12 -8.99
N ALA A 250 -12.70 -39.28 -9.41
CA ALA A 250 -13.34 -40.56 -9.13
C ALA A 250 -12.32 -41.66 -8.82
N ALA A 251 -12.75 -42.64 -8.05
CA ALA A 251 -12.04 -43.89 -7.84
C ALA A 251 -12.98 -45.07 -8.01
N ILE A 252 -12.44 -46.18 -8.48
CA ILE A 252 -13.17 -47.40 -8.78
C ILE A 252 -12.45 -48.55 -8.12
N ALA A 253 -13.13 -49.31 -7.29
CA ALA A 253 -12.62 -50.54 -6.69
C ALA A 253 -13.47 -51.73 -7.13
N ARG A 254 -12.81 -52.84 -7.49
CA ARG A 254 -13.46 -54.09 -7.86
C ARG A 254 -13.61 -54.98 -6.62
N SER A 255 -14.78 -55.57 -6.45
CA SER A 255 -15.00 -56.68 -5.53
C SER A 255 -14.66 -58.00 -6.22
N ASP A 256 -13.89 -58.86 -5.57
CA ASP A 256 -13.49 -60.18 -6.05
C ASP A 256 -14.63 -61.20 -5.98
N LEU A 257 -15.61 -61.04 -5.07
CA LEU A 257 -16.72 -62.00 -4.90
C LEU A 257 -17.69 -61.98 -6.10
N LEU A 258 -18.19 -60.78 -6.46
CA LEU A 258 -19.17 -60.60 -7.53
C LEU A 258 -18.58 -60.03 -8.83
N ASN A 259 -17.31 -59.64 -8.85
CA ASN A 259 -16.71 -58.86 -9.94
C ASN A 259 -17.47 -57.56 -10.22
N TRP A 260 -18.10 -56.99 -9.19
CA TRP A 260 -18.75 -55.69 -9.26
C TRP A 260 -17.76 -54.58 -8.95
N TYR A 261 -18.02 -53.40 -9.50
CA TYR A 261 -17.22 -52.22 -9.26
C TYR A 261 -17.99 -51.24 -8.38
N VAL A 262 -17.33 -50.75 -7.33
CA VAL A 262 -17.79 -49.63 -6.53
C VAL A 262 -17.08 -48.38 -7.03
N VAL A 263 -17.84 -47.41 -7.51
CA VAL A 263 -17.35 -46.13 -8.02
C VAL A 263 -17.67 -45.07 -6.99
N THR A 264 -16.65 -44.40 -6.46
CA THR A 264 -16.79 -43.22 -5.61
C THR A 264 -16.37 -41.99 -6.40
N ARG A 265 -17.14 -40.91 -6.34
CA ARG A 265 -16.83 -39.68 -7.09
C ARG A 265 -17.20 -38.41 -6.34
N THR A 266 -16.57 -37.32 -6.74
CA THR A 266 -16.87 -35.96 -6.31
C THR A 266 -16.60 -34.97 -7.45
N PRO A 267 -17.32 -33.82 -7.54
CA PRO A 267 -17.07 -32.83 -8.58
C PRO A 267 -15.60 -32.35 -8.58
N GLY A 268 -15.03 -32.17 -9.77
CA GLY A 268 -13.66 -31.71 -9.97
C GLY A 268 -13.52 -30.18 -9.98
N GLY A 269 -12.27 -29.70 -9.89
CA GLY A 269 -11.95 -28.27 -10.02
C GLY A 269 -12.61 -27.39 -8.97
N LEU A 270 -13.17 -26.25 -9.38
CA LEU A 270 -13.84 -25.28 -8.49
C LEU A 270 -15.17 -25.78 -7.91
N ALA A 271 -15.79 -26.78 -8.56
CA ALA A 271 -17.02 -27.40 -8.07
C ALA A 271 -16.75 -28.39 -6.92
N ASN A 272 -15.49 -28.78 -6.70
CA ASN A 272 -15.13 -29.63 -5.57
C ASN A 272 -15.44 -28.89 -4.25
N PRO A 273 -16.25 -29.48 -3.34
CA PRO A 273 -16.62 -28.84 -2.08
C PRO A 273 -15.43 -28.42 -1.20
N ARG A 274 -14.31 -29.17 -1.24
CA ARG A 274 -13.07 -28.84 -0.52
C ARG A 274 -12.34 -27.65 -1.14
N VAL A 275 -12.35 -27.55 -2.47
CA VAL A 275 -11.77 -26.39 -3.17
C VAL A 275 -12.62 -25.14 -2.91
N ALA A 276 -13.95 -25.27 -2.97
CA ALA A 276 -14.86 -24.16 -2.73
C ALA A 276 -14.71 -23.59 -1.30
N SER A 277 -14.69 -24.45 -0.27
CA SER A 277 -14.55 -24.00 1.12
C SER A 277 -13.17 -23.41 1.43
N THR A 278 -12.10 -23.95 0.85
CA THR A 278 -10.76 -23.37 0.99
C THR A 278 -10.61 -22.05 0.23
N LEU A 279 -11.29 -21.90 -0.91
CA LEU A 279 -11.33 -20.64 -1.64
C LEU A 279 -12.10 -19.57 -0.86
N GLU A 280 -13.24 -19.92 -0.27
CA GLU A 280 -14.02 -19.00 0.59
C GLU A 280 -13.18 -18.53 1.79
N LEU A 281 -12.48 -19.44 2.46
CA LEU A 281 -11.59 -19.11 3.56
C LEU A 281 -10.40 -18.24 3.10
N ALA A 282 -9.82 -18.51 1.93
CA ALA A 282 -8.74 -17.70 1.38
C ALA A 282 -9.21 -16.28 1.01
N ILE A 283 -10.38 -16.14 0.37
CA ILE A 283 -10.96 -14.85 0.03
C ILE A 283 -11.30 -14.06 1.29
N THR A 284 -11.94 -14.69 2.27
CA THR A 284 -12.30 -14.01 3.53
C THR A 284 -11.07 -13.59 4.32
N ALA A 285 -10.03 -14.44 4.42
CA ALA A 285 -8.77 -14.09 5.05
C ALA A 285 -8.08 -12.92 4.33
N LEU A 286 -8.14 -12.91 3.00
CA LEU A 286 -7.48 -11.86 2.23
C LEU A 286 -8.25 -10.55 2.29
N ALA A 287 -9.57 -10.57 2.15
CA ALA A 287 -10.43 -9.41 2.38
C ALA A 287 -10.23 -8.85 3.80
N GLY A 288 -10.11 -9.72 4.81
CA GLY A 288 -9.79 -9.36 6.19
C GLY A 288 -8.44 -8.65 6.31
N SER A 289 -7.38 -9.21 5.72
CA SER A 289 -6.04 -8.60 5.76
C SER A 289 -5.98 -7.26 5.00
N MET A 290 -6.69 -7.14 3.88
CA MET A 290 -6.84 -5.89 3.14
C MET A 290 -7.60 -4.83 3.95
N LEU A 291 -8.67 -5.21 4.65
CA LEU A 291 -9.41 -4.32 5.54
C LEU A 291 -8.52 -3.82 6.70
N VAL A 292 -7.76 -4.72 7.32
CA VAL A 292 -6.80 -4.35 8.38
C VAL A 292 -5.75 -3.39 7.84
N GLY A 293 -5.19 -3.65 6.66
CA GLY A 293 -4.25 -2.74 5.99
C GLY A 293 -4.86 -1.36 5.72
N LEU A 294 -6.10 -1.31 5.24
CA LEU A 294 -6.82 -0.07 4.95
C LEU A 294 -7.13 0.73 6.24
N LEU A 295 -7.38 0.06 7.36
CA LEU A 295 -7.60 0.70 8.67
C LEU A 295 -6.30 1.18 9.32
N LEU A 296 -5.19 0.44 9.14
CA LEU A 296 -3.88 0.81 9.67
C LEU A 296 -3.18 1.89 8.83
N ALA A 297 -3.44 1.96 7.52
CA ALA A 297 -2.81 2.91 6.62
C ALA A 297 -2.98 4.39 7.05
N PRO A 298 -4.17 4.87 7.46
CA PRO A 298 -4.33 6.23 8.00
C PRO A 298 -3.51 6.46 9.27
N LEU A 299 -3.47 5.48 10.18
CA LEU A 299 -2.73 5.61 11.44
C LEU A 299 -1.22 5.74 11.17
N TRP A 300 -0.69 4.90 10.28
CA TRP A 300 0.68 4.98 9.80
C TRP A 300 0.97 6.30 9.07
N ALA A 301 0.10 6.69 8.14
CA ALA A 301 0.28 7.90 7.36
C ALA A 301 0.24 9.16 8.22
N ILE A 302 -0.63 9.22 9.24
CA ILE A 302 -0.69 10.33 10.20
C ILE A 302 0.56 10.36 11.08
N GLY A 303 1.03 9.20 11.54
CA GLY A 303 2.24 9.08 12.35
C GLY A 303 3.51 9.55 11.63
N MET A 304 3.59 9.37 10.31
CA MET A 304 4.73 9.80 9.49
C MET A 304 4.58 11.23 8.95
N ALA A 305 3.40 11.59 8.43
CA ALA A 305 3.23 12.85 7.70
C ALA A 305 3.15 14.08 8.62
N ARG A 306 2.57 13.95 9.82
CA ARG A 306 2.43 15.10 10.75
C ARG A 306 3.79 15.67 11.19
N PRO A 307 4.75 14.87 11.69
CA PRO A 307 6.07 15.39 12.07
C PRO A 307 6.80 16.05 10.90
N ILE A 308 6.81 15.41 9.72
CA ILE A 308 7.47 15.95 8.53
C ILE A 308 6.86 17.30 8.12
N SER A 309 5.52 17.40 8.12
CA SER A 309 4.83 18.65 7.79
C SER A 309 5.14 19.74 8.81
N ALA A 310 5.21 19.39 10.09
CA ALA A 310 5.57 20.32 11.15
C ALA A 310 7.02 20.81 11.02
N ILE A 311 7.99 19.93 10.76
CA ILE A 311 9.39 20.32 10.49
C ILE A 311 9.45 21.25 9.28
N THR A 312 8.79 20.88 8.17
CA THR A 312 8.77 21.68 6.93
C THR A 312 8.23 23.09 7.16
N GLU A 313 7.15 23.21 7.94
CA GLU A 313 6.55 24.50 8.26
C GLU A 313 7.46 25.37 9.14
N ARG A 314 8.18 24.75 10.09
CA ARG A 314 9.17 25.46 10.93
C ARG A 314 10.35 25.94 10.10
N THR A 315 10.86 25.10 9.21
CA THR A 315 11.92 25.48 8.27
C THR A 315 11.51 26.66 7.40
N ARG A 316 10.26 26.67 6.90
CA ARG A 316 9.73 27.81 6.13
C ARG A 316 9.70 29.09 6.95
N ARG A 317 9.19 29.05 8.18
CA ARG A 317 9.18 30.22 9.07
C ARG A 317 10.58 30.81 9.29
N VAL A 318 11.58 29.95 9.53
CA VAL A 318 12.97 30.40 9.71
C VAL A 318 13.50 31.02 8.42
N ALA A 319 13.19 30.44 7.26
CA ALA A 319 13.55 31.00 5.97
C ALA A 319 12.88 32.37 5.70
N ASP A 320 11.65 32.56 6.20
CA ASP A 320 10.92 33.82 6.13
C ASP A 320 11.37 34.85 7.20
N GLY A 321 12.43 34.57 7.95
CA GLY A 321 12.99 35.45 8.98
C GLY A 321 12.18 35.51 10.28
N GLN A 322 11.21 34.61 10.46
CA GLN A 322 10.43 34.51 11.69
C GLN A 322 11.13 33.57 12.69
N PRO A 323 11.00 33.82 14.01
CA PRO A 323 11.58 32.95 15.02
C PRO A 323 11.05 31.52 14.89
N ALA A 324 11.91 30.50 14.99
CA ALA A 324 11.53 29.10 14.76
C ALA A 324 10.49 28.58 15.77
N GLY A 325 10.64 28.98 17.04
CA GLY A 325 9.92 28.38 18.18
C GLY A 325 10.46 26.99 18.53
N SER A 326 9.67 26.16 19.22
CA SER A 326 10.07 24.79 19.57
C SER A 326 9.99 23.86 18.37
N TRP A 327 11.07 23.11 18.14
CA TRP A 327 11.16 22.14 17.06
C TRP A 327 10.42 20.83 17.41
N PRO A 328 9.60 20.29 16.49
CA PRO A 328 8.78 19.11 16.76
C PRO A 328 9.64 17.83 16.83
N ARG A 329 9.44 17.03 17.87
CA ARG A 329 10.06 15.69 17.96
C ARG A 329 9.10 14.61 17.47
N GLY A 330 9.58 13.78 16.55
CA GLY A 330 8.87 12.65 15.96
C GLY A 330 9.13 11.33 16.69
N ARG A 331 8.58 10.25 16.14
CA ARG A 331 8.70 8.88 16.67
C ARG A 331 9.95 8.14 16.19
N THR A 332 10.60 8.61 15.12
CA THR A 332 11.80 7.97 14.56
C THR A 332 13.04 8.80 14.90
N ILE A 333 14.17 8.11 15.03
CA ILE A 333 15.43 8.72 15.45
C ILE A 333 15.92 9.69 14.37
N GLU A 334 15.84 9.29 13.10
CA GLU A 334 16.29 10.06 11.94
C GLU A 334 15.53 11.39 11.79
N LEU A 335 14.22 11.41 12.11
CA LEU A 335 13.43 12.65 12.11
C LEU A 335 13.83 13.59 13.25
N ASN A 336 14.18 13.03 14.41
CA ASN A 336 14.64 13.80 15.55
C ASN A 336 16.03 14.40 15.32
N GLU A 337 16.93 13.64 14.69
CA GLU A 337 18.25 14.13 14.26
C GLU A 337 18.11 15.29 13.28
N LEU A 338 17.31 15.13 12.21
CA LEU A 338 17.05 16.21 11.26
C LEU A 338 16.48 17.46 11.94
N SER A 339 15.53 17.26 12.88
CA SER A 339 14.94 18.38 13.61
C SER A 339 15.97 19.10 14.49
N ALA A 340 16.89 18.36 15.13
CA ALA A 340 17.95 18.93 15.95
C ALA A 340 19.01 19.67 15.12
N ASP A 341 19.32 19.17 13.92
CA ASP A 341 20.22 19.83 12.98
C ASP A 341 19.65 21.15 12.47
N LEU A 342 18.36 21.15 12.10
CA LEU A 342 17.65 22.36 11.69
C LEU A 342 17.50 23.35 12.85
N GLU A 343 17.31 22.88 14.08
CA GLU A 343 17.30 23.71 15.28
C GLU A 343 18.64 24.41 15.50
N ARG A 344 19.76 23.68 15.40
CA ARG A 344 21.10 24.28 15.46
C ARG A 344 21.33 25.31 14.36
N MET A 345 20.94 24.99 13.12
CA MET A 345 21.09 25.91 12.00
C MET A 345 20.28 27.20 12.19
N ALA A 346 19.04 27.08 12.67
CA ALA A 346 18.19 28.25 12.97
C ALA A 346 18.80 29.12 14.08
N GLY A 347 19.37 28.50 15.12
CA GLY A 347 20.09 29.22 16.18
C GLY A 347 21.29 30.02 15.63
N ILE A 348 22.12 29.39 14.82
CA ILE A 348 23.29 30.04 14.18
C ILE A 348 22.85 31.22 13.30
N LEU A 349 21.79 31.06 12.51
CA LEU A 349 21.26 32.14 11.66
C LEU A 349 20.77 33.33 12.50
N GLN A 350 20.07 33.06 13.60
CA GLN A 350 19.58 34.11 14.49
C GLN A 350 20.71 34.86 15.19
N GLU A 351 21.73 34.15 15.67
CA GLU A 351 22.94 34.78 16.24
C GLU A 351 23.67 35.65 15.21
N ARG A 352 23.85 35.15 13.98
CA ARG A 352 24.47 35.92 12.89
C ARG A 352 23.66 37.17 12.54
N GLN A 353 22.34 37.07 12.51
CA GLN A 353 21.47 38.22 12.26
C GLN A 353 21.63 39.28 13.36
N GLN A 354 21.64 38.88 14.64
CA GLN A 354 21.85 39.80 15.76
C GLN A 354 23.25 40.43 15.74
N GLU A 355 24.28 39.65 15.40
CA GLU A 355 25.65 40.15 15.25
C GLU A 355 25.75 41.19 14.13
N LEU A 356 25.08 40.95 13.01
CA LEU A 356 25.02 41.89 11.88
C LEU A 356 24.25 43.17 12.24
N GLU A 357 23.09 43.05 12.90
CA GLU A 357 22.31 44.20 13.37
C GLU A 357 23.11 45.07 14.35
N ALA A 358 23.79 44.45 15.31
CA ALA A 358 24.68 45.16 16.25
C ALA A 358 25.82 45.87 15.52
N ARG A 359 26.45 45.22 14.53
CA ARG A 359 27.50 45.85 13.70
C ARG A 359 26.96 47.01 12.87
N VAL A 360 25.77 46.87 12.28
CA VAL A 360 25.11 47.93 11.51
C VAL A 360 24.82 49.12 12.42
N GLN A 361 24.26 48.89 13.61
CA GLN A 361 24.00 49.93 14.59
C GLN A 361 25.29 50.65 15.00
N GLN A 362 26.34 49.91 15.37
CA GLN A 362 27.64 50.47 15.72
C GLN A 362 28.24 51.29 14.57
N ARG A 363 28.16 50.79 13.33
CA ARG A 363 28.63 51.54 12.14
C ARG A 363 27.83 52.79 11.89
N THR A 364 26.51 52.74 12.12
CA THR A 364 25.61 53.89 11.96
C THR A 364 25.95 54.97 12.99
N GLU A 365 26.19 54.58 14.24
CA GLU A 365 26.65 55.50 15.30
C GLU A 365 28.02 56.12 14.99
N GLN A 366 28.98 55.33 14.51
CA GLN A 366 30.29 55.83 14.07
C GLN A 366 30.17 56.81 12.90
N LEU A 367 29.32 56.52 11.92
CA LEU A 367 29.02 57.41 10.81
C LEU A 367 28.40 58.72 11.28
N HIS A 368 27.43 58.66 12.21
CA HIS A 368 26.85 59.87 12.79
C HIS A 368 27.87 60.72 13.54
N ALA A 369 28.73 60.10 14.35
CA ALA A 369 29.79 60.81 15.07
C ALA A 369 30.78 61.47 14.11
N ALA A 370 31.26 60.73 13.10
CA ALA A 370 32.17 61.25 12.09
C ALA A 370 31.54 62.40 11.26
N ASN A 371 30.24 62.29 10.94
CA ASN A 371 29.53 63.34 10.21
C ASN A 371 29.37 64.62 11.07
N ALA A 372 29.11 64.47 12.38
CA ALA A 372 29.05 65.61 13.31
C ALA A 372 30.42 66.30 13.47
N GLU A 373 31.50 65.52 13.58
CA GLU A 373 32.87 66.03 13.61
C GLU A 373 33.23 66.76 12.31
N LEU A 374 32.88 66.19 11.16
CA LEU A 374 33.09 66.81 9.85
C LEU A 374 32.32 68.14 9.73
N SER A 375 31.05 68.18 10.15
CA SER A 375 30.25 69.41 10.14
C SER A 375 30.86 70.49 11.02
N THR A 376 31.32 70.13 12.21
CA THR A 376 32.00 71.06 13.14
C THR A 376 33.29 71.60 12.53
N THR A 377 34.09 70.72 11.90
CA THR A 377 35.32 71.10 11.21
C THR A 377 35.05 72.06 10.05
N LEU A 378 33.99 71.82 9.27
CA LEU A 378 33.57 72.72 8.19
C LEU A 378 33.14 74.09 8.73
N GLU A 379 32.37 74.14 9.81
CA GLU A 379 31.99 75.41 10.46
C GLU A 379 33.21 76.20 10.93
N HIS A 380 34.16 75.53 11.60
CA HIS A 380 35.42 76.15 12.01
C HIS A 380 36.21 76.69 10.83
N LEU A 381 36.38 75.90 9.76
CA LEU A 381 37.07 76.34 8.55
C LEU A 381 36.41 77.57 7.94
N GLN A 382 35.07 77.61 7.90
CA GLN A 382 34.32 78.73 7.34
C GLN A 382 34.45 80.00 8.20
N LEU A 383 34.46 79.86 9.54
CA LEU A 383 34.75 80.98 10.46
C LEU A 383 36.17 81.50 10.27
N THR A 384 37.17 80.63 10.25
CA THR A 384 38.58 81.02 10.04
C THR A 384 38.78 81.68 8.68
N GLN A 385 38.13 81.18 7.62
CA GLN A 385 38.18 81.81 6.30
C GLN A 385 37.61 83.23 6.33
N ASN A 386 36.47 83.44 7.01
CA ASN A 386 35.88 84.77 7.16
C ASN A 386 36.77 85.73 7.95
N GLU A 387 37.41 85.25 9.01
CA GLU A 387 38.37 86.04 9.80
C GLU A 387 39.60 86.43 8.95
N LEU A 388 40.14 85.51 8.16
CA LEU A 388 41.24 85.78 7.24
C LEU A 388 40.87 86.84 6.21
N VAL A 389 39.71 86.72 5.57
CA VAL A 389 39.20 87.72 4.61
C VAL A 389 39.04 89.09 5.28
N ARG A 390 38.52 89.14 6.52
CA ARG A 390 38.40 90.39 7.28
C ARG A 390 39.76 90.99 7.63
N SER A 391 40.71 90.16 8.03
CA SER A 391 42.09 90.56 8.33
C SER A 391 42.78 91.15 7.09
N GLU A 392 42.62 90.51 5.94
CA GLU A 392 43.15 90.98 4.67
C GLU A 392 42.53 92.32 4.25
N LYS A 393 41.21 92.50 4.41
CA LYS A 393 40.55 93.80 4.18
C LYS A 393 41.08 94.90 5.10
N LEU A 394 41.30 94.60 6.38
CA LEU A 394 41.85 95.57 7.34
C LEU A 394 43.31 95.93 7.03
N ALA A 395 44.12 94.96 6.62
CA ALA A 395 45.49 95.20 6.19
C ALA A 395 45.55 96.08 4.94
N ALA A 396 44.70 95.80 3.95
CA ALA A 396 44.56 96.62 2.74
C ALA A 396 44.12 98.05 3.06
N LEU A 397 43.13 98.22 3.95
CA LEU A 397 42.68 99.53 4.42
C LEU A 397 43.79 100.29 5.16
N GLY A 398 44.56 99.60 6.02
CA GLY A 398 45.70 100.19 6.74
C GLY A 398 46.80 100.69 5.80
N ALA A 399 47.13 99.92 4.75
CA ALA A 399 48.07 100.33 3.73
C ALA A 399 47.58 101.57 2.95
N LEU A 400 46.28 101.62 2.62
CA LEU A 400 45.66 102.73 1.92
C LEU A 400 45.70 104.03 2.75
N VAL A 401 45.33 103.95 4.04
CA VAL A 401 45.34 105.10 4.97
C VAL A 401 46.75 105.65 5.15
N ALA A 402 47.76 104.78 5.28
CA ALA A 402 49.16 105.20 5.39
C ALA A 402 49.66 105.93 4.13
N GLY A 403 49.29 105.45 2.94
CA GLY A 403 49.61 106.12 1.67
C GLY A 403 48.99 107.51 1.56
N ILE A 404 47.71 107.65 1.93
CA ILE A 404 46.99 108.92 1.86
C ILE A 404 47.48 109.92 2.90
N ALA A 405 47.85 109.46 4.10
CA ALA A 405 48.47 110.32 5.11
C ALA A 405 49.81 110.90 4.61
N HIS A 406 50.60 110.10 3.89
CA HIS A 406 51.85 110.58 3.30
C HIS A 406 51.60 111.61 2.19
N GLU A 407 50.68 111.32 1.27
CA GLU A 407 50.34 112.24 0.18
C GLU A 407 49.64 113.51 0.64
N LEU A 408 48.92 113.50 1.78
CA LEU A 408 48.34 114.69 2.40
C LEU A 408 49.38 115.57 3.10
N ASN A 409 50.35 114.96 3.77
CA ASN A 409 51.36 115.70 4.52
C ASN A 409 52.24 116.57 3.61
N THR A 410 52.54 116.14 2.39
CA THR A 410 53.38 116.90 1.46
C THR A 410 52.78 118.26 1.07
N PRO A 411 51.55 118.37 0.54
CA PRO A 411 50.94 119.65 0.23
C PRO A 411 50.69 120.48 1.50
N LEU A 412 50.24 119.87 2.60
CA LEU A 412 50.05 120.62 3.86
C LEU A 412 51.35 121.23 4.36
N GLY A 413 52.45 120.47 4.35
CA GLY A 413 53.78 120.96 4.71
C GLY A 413 54.23 122.12 3.83
N ASN A 414 54.05 122.02 2.52
CA ASN A 414 54.37 123.09 1.57
C ASN A 414 53.48 124.34 1.77
N GLY A 415 52.19 124.15 2.07
CA GLY A 415 51.27 125.24 2.37
C GLY A 415 51.64 125.97 3.67
N VAL A 416 51.94 125.22 4.74
CA VAL A 416 52.42 125.78 6.03
C VAL A 416 53.74 126.51 5.84
N MET A 417 54.66 125.96 5.05
CA MET A 417 55.93 126.60 4.72
C MET A 417 55.71 127.92 3.98
N ALA A 418 54.84 127.93 2.97
CA ALA A 418 54.50 129.16 2.24
C ALA A 418 53.91 130.23 3.17
N VAL A 419 52.92 129.87 4.00
CA VAL A 419 52.32 130.77 5.00
C VAL A 419 53.36 131.27 6.01
N SER A 420 54.29 130.42 6.45
CA SER A 420 55.37 130.81 7.36
C SER A 420 56.32 131.82 6.71
N THR A 421 56.69 131.60 5.44
CA THR A 421 57.51 132.53 4.65
C THR A 421 56.80 133.86 4.45
N LEU A 422 55.50 133.84 4.13
CA LEU A 422 54.67 135.04 4.05
C LEU A 422 54.66 135.82 5.36
N ARG A 423 54.49 135.12 6.49
CA ARG A 423 54.49 135.73 7.82
C ARG A 423 55.83 136.40 8.13
N ASN A 424 56.93 135.75 7.76
CA ASN A 424 58.28 136.30 7.95
C ASN A 424 58.52 137.52 7.05
N ALA A 425 58.09 137.47 5.79
CA ALA A 425 58.17 138.62 4.88
C ALA A 425 57.36 139.83 5.40
N LEU A 426 56.15 139.59 5.91
CA LEU A 426 55.32 140.63 6.52
C LEU A 426 55.96 141.23 7.79
N ALA A 427 56.57 140.38 8.62
CA ALA A 427 57.27 140.83 9.82
C ALA A 427 58.50 141.69 9.48
N ALA A 428 59.28 141.30 8.47
CA ALA A 428 60.42 142.06 7.98
C ALA A 428 60.00 143.43 7.41
N PHE A 429 58.93 143.47 6.60
CA PHE A 429 58.37 144.73 6.09
C PHE A 429 57.90 145.67 7.22
N ARG A 430 57.25 145.12 8.26
CA ARG A 430 56.85 145.90 9.45
C ARG A 430 58.05 146.54 10.15
N GLN A 431 59.19 145.86 10.23
CA GLN A 431 60.40 146.42 10.83
C GLN A 431 61.02 147.52 9.96
N GLU A 432 61.07 147.35 8.64
CA GLU A 432 61.59 148.38 7.72
C GLU A 432 60.74 149.68 7.76
N GLY A 433 59.42 149.58 7.98
CA GLY A 433 58.53 150.73 8.07
C GLY A 433 58.84 151.73 9.19
N VAL A 434 59.61 151.32 10.21
CA VAL A 434 60.02 152.19 11.33
C VAL A 434 61.06 153.25 10.90
N GLN A 435 61.77 153.02 9.80
CA GLN A 435 62.86 153.91 9.32
C GLN A 435 62.54 154.62 7.99
N GLY A 436 61.29 154.56 7.53
CA GLY A 436 60.80 155.17 6.28
C GLY A 436 60.62 154.15 5.17
N LEU A 437 59.40 154.06 4.62
CA LEU A 437 59.01 153.06 3.62
C LEU A 437 59.53 153.42 2.22
N LYS A 438 60.31 152.51 1.62
CA LYS A 438 60.71 152.59 0.21
C LYS A 438 59.74 151.79 -0.66
N ARG A 439 59.41 152.31 -1.85
CA ARG A 439 58.50 151.65 -2.81
C ARG A 439 58.96 150.23 -3.17
N SER A 440 60.26 150.00 -3.30
CA SER A 440 60.85 148.67 -3.57
C SER A 440 60.65 147.64 -2.45
N SER A 441 60.44 148.07 -1.20
CA SER A 441 60.11 147.16 -0.09
C SER A 441 58.65 146.75 -0.09
N LEU A 442 57.75 147.65 -0.52
CA LEU A 442 56.34 147.31 -0.73
C LEU A 442 56.19 146.34 -1.90
N ASP A 443 56.89 146.59 -3.01
CA ASP A 443 56.84 145.71 -4.20
C ASP A 443 57.33 144.29 -3.86
N ARG A 444 58.42 144.15 -3.09
CA ARG A 444 58.91 142.84 -2.59
C ARG A 444 57.90 142.14 -1.68
N LEU A 445 57.21 142.86 -0.79
CA LEU A 445 56.19 142.26 0.05
C LEU A 445 54.99 141.80 -0.79
N LEU A 446 54.54 142.62 -1.74
CA LEU A 446 53.42 142.28 -2.61
C LEU A 446 53.75 141.06 -3.48
N GLU A 447 54.95 140.98 -4.03
CA GLU A 447 55.42 139.82 -4.80
C GLU A 447 55.56 138.56 -3.94
N ALA A 448 56.08 138.71 -2.71
CA ALA A 448 56.14 137.61 -1.76
C ALA A 448 54.74 137.14 -1.36
N MET A 449 53.81 138.06 -1.08
CA MET A 449 52.40 137.77 -0.77
C MET A 449 51.76 137.01 -1.92
N ASP A 450 51.84 137.52 -3.15
CA ASP A 450 51.21 136.92 -4.33
C ASP A 450 51.72 135.49 -4.55
N THR A 451 53.05 135.33 -4.59
CA THR A 451 53.70 134.02 -4.79
C THR A 451 53.39 133.05 -3.64
N GLY A 452 53.49 133.49 -2.40
CA GLY A 452 53.27 132.62 -1.25
C GLY A 452 51.79 132.27 -1.04
N THR A 453 50.85 133.18 -1.34
CA THR A 453 49.42 132.85 -1.29
C THR A 453 49.04 131.90 -2.41
N ASP A 454 49.62 132.03 -3.60
CA ASP A 454 49.39 131.10 -4.70
C ASP A 454 49.95 129.70 -4.39
N ILE A 455 51.16 129.60 -3.82
CA ILE A 455 51.73 128.33 -3.36
C ILE A 455 50.87 127.72 -2.24
N ALA A 456 50.47 128.50 -1.24
CA ALA A 456 49.64 128.01 -0.14
C ALA A 456 48.26 127.53 -0.64
N SER A 457 47.63 128.31 -1.52
CA SER A 457 46.32 128.00 -2.09
C SER A 457 46.37 126.72 -2.94
N ARG A 458 47.32 126.62 -3.88
CA ARG A 458 47.49 125.42 -4.72
C ARG A 458 47.74 124.15 -3.90
N ASN A 459 48.55 124.25 -2.84
CA ASN A 459 48.80 123.11 -1.97
C ASN A 459 47.59 122.76 -1.09
N LEU A 460 46.86 123.73 -0.54
CA LEU A 460 45.65 123.46 0.24
C LEU A 460 44.52 122.86 -0.62
N ILE A 461 44.38 123.31 -1.87
CA ILE A 461 43.45 122.73 -2.85
C ILE A 461 43.84 121.27 -3.12
N ARG A 462 45.12 121.01 -3.38
CA ARG A 462 45.62 119.64 -3.61
C ARG A 462 45.41 118.72 -2.39
N ALA A 463 45.58 119.23 -1.18
CA ALA A 463 45.26 118.49 0.04
C ALA A 463 43.74 118.21 0.15
N ALA A 464 42.88 119.17 -0.19
CA ALA A 464 41.43 118.98 -0.18
C ALA A 464 40.95 117.97 -1.24
N GLU A 465 41.57 117.95 -2.42
CA GLU A 465 41.32 116.96 -3.48
C GLU A 465 41.68 115.55 -3.01
N LEU A 466 42.82 115.37 -2.34
CA LEU A 466 43.24 114.08 -1.77
C LEU A 466 42.25 113.56 -0.70
N VAL A 467 41.74 114.43 0.18
CA VAL A 467 40.69 114.05 1.15
C VAL A 467 39.39 113.62 0.45
N THR A 468 39.03 114.31 -0.64
CA THR A 468 37.80 114.02 -1.39
C THR A 468 37.90 112.69 -2.13
N SER A 469 39.04 112.43 -2.77
CA SER A 469 39.37 111.14 -3.40
C SER A 469 39.36 110.00 -2.38
N PHE A 470 39.90 110.21 -1.17
CA PHE A 470 39.88 109.19 -0.12
C PHE A 470 38.46 108.79 0.30
N LYS A 471 37.57 109.77 0.48
CA LYS A 471 36.18 109.50 0.87
C LYS A 471 35.41 108.68 -0.17
N GLN A 472 35.73 108.81 -1.45
CA GLN A 472 35.11 108.01 -2.50
C GLN A 472 35.60 106.56 -2.46
N VAL A 473 36.91 106.34 -2.31
CA VAL A 473 37.49 104.98 -2.25
C VAL A 473 37.16 104.25 -0.94
N ALA A 474 36.89 104.96 0.16
CA ALA A 474 36.49 104.35 1.43
C ALA A 474 34.98 104.04 1.55
N ALA A 475 34.16 104.50 0.60
CA ALA A 475 32.71 104.29 0.58
C ALA A 475 32.26 103.14 -0.35
N ASP A 476 33.11 102.74 -1.30
CA ASP A 476 33.01 101.48 -2.07
C ASP A 476 33.69 100.33 -1.30
#